data_AF-A0A816EAI5-F1
#
_entry.id   AF-A0A816EAI5-F1
#
_cell.length_a   1.000
_cell.length_b   1.000
_cell.length_c   1.000
_cell.angle_alpha   90.00
_cell.angle_beta   90.00
_cell.angle_gamma   90.00
#
_symmetry.space_group_name_H-M   'P 1'
#
loop_
_entity.id
_entity.type
_entity.pdbx_description
1 polymer ?
#
loop_
_entity_poly.entity_id
_entity_poly.type
_entity_poly.pdbx_seq_one_letter_code
_entity_poly.pdbx_strand_id
1 'polypeptide(L)'
;MQLIRSLRFILFILVLTTKIGSISLEERFRIFVRNVASTFHANWCQHFLSEHPSIRNRFKLTISGTHYNSSDFIYPMILTVGSCLVHRNLKVARARYNSSITYIDILNMDYDELPPDWTSENNDNAQIACRLVLKGVRQKRIFNRNFIEATSEKVHQAWVKRNAHRTTNKLILTYKNLSENEKDKDRRAILIACRLFNELHLYRHFRTTPIHLIEPSIE
;
A
#
# COMPACT_ATOMS: atom_id res chain seq x y z
N MET A 1 -10.62 -27.45 54.00
CA MET A 1 -11.62 -26.87 53.06
C MET A 1 -11.16 -25.59 52.32
N GLN A 2 -9.90 -25.12 52.50
CA GLN A 2 -9.37 -23.93 51.81
C GLN A 2 -8.60 -24.23 50.50
N LEU A 3 -8.04 -25.43 50.31
CA LEU A 3 -7.28 -25.78 49.09
C LEU A 3 -8.13 -25.83 47.81
N ILE A 4 -9.39 -26.25 47.90
CA ILE A 4 -10.29 -26.42 46.73
C ILE A 4 -10.74 -25.06 46.16
N ARG A 5 -10.78 -24.01 46.98
CA ARG A 5 -11.10 -22.64 46.52
C ARG A 5 -9.94 -21.99 45.77
N SER A 6 -8.69 -22.33 46.11
CA SER A 6 -7.50 -21.80 45.44
C SER A 6 -7.29 -22.40 44.04
N LEU A 7 -7.56 -23.70 43.85
CA LEU A 7 -7.49 -24.32 42.52
C LEU A 7 -8.52 -23.78 41.53
N ARG A 8 -9.73 -23.45 41.98
CA ARG A 8 -10.75 -22.84 41.11
C ARG A 8 -10.39 -21.43 40.67
N PHE A 9 -9.69 -20.67 41.50
CA PHE A 9 -9.22 -19.33 41.16
C PHE A 9 -8.05 -19.36 40.16
N ILE A 10 -7.13 -20.32 40.32
CA ILE A 10 -6.02 -20.54 39.39
C ILE A 10 -6.53 -21.06 38.04
N LEU A 11 -7.51 -21.97 38.02
CA LEU A 11 -8.13 -22.44 36.78
C LEU A 11 -8.94 -21.34 36.08
N PHE A 12 -9.59 -20.44 36.83
CA PHE A 12 -10.30 -19.29 36.26
C PHE A 12 -9.34 -18.25 35.66
N ILE A 13 -8.18 -18.03 36.28
CA ILE A 13 -7.12 -17.16 35.72
C ILE A 13 -6.45 -17.79 34.49
N LEU A 14 -6.23 -19.11 34.47
CA LEU A 14 -5.71 -19.82 33.27
C LEU A 14 -6.72 -19.86 32.11
N VAL A 15 -8.02 -19.88 32.39
CA VAL A 15 -9.07 -19.75 31.36
C VAL A 15 -9.27 -18.29 30.91
N LEU A 16 -8.90 -17.30 31.74
CA LEU A 16 -8.93 -15.89 31.36
C LEU A 16 -7.68 -15.41 30.61
N THR A 17 -6.51 -16.04 30.79
CA THR A 17 -5.30 -15.73 30.01
C THR A 17 -5.27 -16.39 28.63
N THR A 18 -6.16 -17.34 28.36
CA THR A 18 -6.32 -17.97 27.03
C THR A 18 -7.30 -17.22 26.12
N LYS A 19 -7.87 -16.10 26.58
CA LYS A 19 -8.68 -15.17 25.78
C LYS A 19 -7.88 -13.99 25.20
N ILE A 20 -6.58 -14.16 24.96
CA ILE A 20 -5.90 -13.35 23.93
C ILE A 20 -6.40 -13.89 22.58
N GLY A 21 -7.49 -13.31 22.09
CA GLY A 21 -8.18 -13.76 20.89
C GLY A 21 -7.19 -13.98 19.75
N SER A 22 -7.11 -15.21 19.25
CA SER A 22 -6.27 -15.50 18.08
C SER A 22 -6.79 -14.70 16.89
N ILE A 23 -6.04 -13.68 16.46
CA ILE A 23 -6.36 -12.91 15.25
C ILE A 23 -6.46 -13.90 14.08
N SER A 24 -7.58 -13.86 13.35
CA SER A 24 -7.83 -14.71 12.19
C SER A 24 -6.78 -14.49 11.10
N LEU A 25 -6.59 -15.47 10.22
CA LEU A 25 -5.66 -15.33 9.09
C LEU A 25 -6.05 -14.15 8.18
N GLU A 26 -7.35 -13.92 8.02
CA GLU A 26 -7.90 -12.81 7.26
C GLU A 26 -7.54 -11.46 7.89
N GLU A 27 -7.72 -11.32 9.20
CA GLU A 27 -7.39 -10.07 9.89
C GLU A 27 -5.87 -9.82 9.89
N ARG A 28 -5.04 -10.86 10.02
CA ARG A 28 -3.59 -10.74 9.82
C ARG A 28 -3.23 -10.28 8.42
N PHE A 29 -3.93 -10.78 7.41
CA PHE A 29 -3.73 -10.34 6.03
C PHE A 29 -4.14 -8.88 5.85
N ARG A 30 -5.25 -8.44 6.44
CA ARG A 30 -5.66 -7.02 6.43
C ARG A 30 -4.62 -6.11 7.10
N ILE A 31 -4.11 -6.49 8.26
CA ILE A 31 -3.03 -5.77 8.95
C ILE A 31 -1.77 -5.71 8.08
N PHE A 32 -1.39 -6.81 7.45
CA PHE A 32 -0.24 -6.86 6.54
C PHE A 32 -0.40 -5.89 5.37
N VAL A 33 -1.56 -5.91 4.70
CA VAL A 33 -1.86 -5.00 3.58
C VAL A 33 -1.84 -3.54 4.02
N ARG A 34 -2.47 -3.22 5.15
CA ARG A 34 -2.48 -1.86 5.70
C ARG A 34 -1.07 -1.37 6.01
N ASN A 35 -0.23 -2.21 6.63
CA ASN A 35 1.15 -1.85 6.94
C ASN A 35 1.97 -1.60 5.67
N VAL A 36 1.77 -2.39 4.61
CA VAL A 36 2.42 -2.16 3.31
C VAL A 36 1.97 -0.84 2.70
N ALA A 37 0.67 -0.56 2.68
CA ALA A 37 0.11 0.68 2.13
C ALA A 37 0.62 1.91 2.88
N SER A 38 0.57 1.87 4.22
CA SER A 38 1.03 2.96 5.09
C SER A 38 2.54 3.20 4.97
N THR A 39 3.33 2.13 4.96
CA THR A 39 4.80 2.22 4.83
C THR A 39 5.20 2.77 3.47
N PHE A 40 4.49 2.38 2.41
CA PHE A 40 4.75 2.93 1.08
C PHE A 40 4.49 4.43 1.05
N HIS A 41 3.34 4.87 1.57
CA HIS A 41 2.99 6.29 1.63
C HIS A 41 4.05 7.10 2.39
N ALA A 42 4.42 6.65 3.59
CA ALA A 42 5.47 7.31 4.39
C ALA A 42 6.83 7.37 3.66
N ASN A 43 7.27 6.26 3.07
CA ASN A 43 8.52 6.22 2.30
C ASN A 43 8.50 7.18 1.10
N TRP A 44 7.35 7.25 0.41
CA TRP A 44 7.16 8.15 -0.72
C TRP A 44 7.21 9.61 -0.27
N CYS A 45 6.51 9.98 0.80
CA CYS A 45 6.57 11.34 1.36
C CYS A 45 8.01 11.72 1.71
N GLN A 46 8.72 10.85 2.42
CA GLN A 46 10.10 11.09 2.82
C GLN A 46 11.02 11.26 1.61
N HIS A 47 10.93 10.38 0.62
CA HIS A 47 11.75 10.45 -0.59
C HIS A 47 11.45 11.74 -1.37
N PHE A 48 10.18 12.07 -1.57
CA PHE A 48 9.76 13.27 -2.29
C PHE A 48 10.27 14.54 -1.60
N LEU A 49 10.09 14.64 -0.27
CA LEU A 49 10.58 15.79 0.51
C LEU A 49 12.11 15.91 0.49
N SER A 50 12.82 14.78 0.39
CA SER A 50 14.29 14.78 0.27
C SER A 50 14.77 15.31 -1.08
N GLU A 51 14.05 15.01 -2.18
CA GLU A 51 14.39 15.50 -3.53
C GLU A 51 13.89 16.94 -3.76
N HIS A 52 12.88 17.36 -3.00
CA HIS A 52 12.21 18.65 -3.18
C HIS A 52 12.01 19.41 -1.86
N PRO A 53 13.10 19.79 -1.15
CA PRO A 53 13.01 20.36 0.19
C PRO A 53 12.32 21.74 0.26
N SER A 54 12.18 22.43 -0.87
CA SER A 54 11.55 23.75 -0.96
C SER A 54 10.05 23.71 -1.28
N ILE A 55 9.49 22.55 -1.63
CA ILE A 55 8.07 22.44 -1.96
C ILE A 55 7.24 22.60 -0.68
N ARG A 56 6.46 23.71 -0.62
CA ARG A 56 5.47 23.98 0.43
C ARG A 56 4.06 23.59 -0.05
N ASN A 57 3.81 22.29 -0.13
CA ASN A 57 2.61 21.62 0.35
C ASN A 57 1.26 22.35 0.31
N ARG A 58 0.71 22.60 -0.88
CA ARG A 58 -0.73 22.88 -1.01
C ARG A 58 -1.27 22.24 -2.28
N PHE A 59 -1.90 21.08 -2.13
CA PHE A 59 -2.68 20.50 -3.21
C PHE A 59 -4.09 21.05 -3.11
N LYS A 60 -4.54 21.71 -4.18
CA LYS A 60 -5.90 22.24 -4.25
C LYS A 60 -6.83 21.11 -4.67
N LEU A 61 -7.70 20.68 -3.76
CA LEU A 61 -8.75 19.74 -4.09
C LEU A 61 -10.11 20.46 -4.06
N THR A 62 -10.92 20.18 -5.06
CA THR A 62 -12.29 20.66 -5.08
C THR A 62 -13.20 19.49 -4.76
N ILE A 63 -14.04 19.63 -3.74
CA ILE A 63 -15.02 18.60 -3.38
C ILE A 63 -16.23 18.75 -4.31
N SER A 64 -16.62 17.66 -4.96
CA SER A 64 -17.86 17.55 -5.71
C SER A 64 -18.62 16.31 -5.24
N GLY A 65 -19.54 16.47 -4.28
CA GLY A 65 -20.17 15.34 -3.60
C GLY A 65 -19.20 14.67 -2.62
N THR A 66 -19.07 13.34 -2.67
CA THR A 66 -18.15 12.55 -1.84
C THR A 66 -16.78 12.30 -2.51
N HIS A 67 -16.51 12.92 -3.66
CA HIS A 67 -15.33 12.64 -4.46
C HIS A 67 -14.44 13.87 -4.62
N TYR A 68 -13.13 13.65 -4.59
CA TYR A 68 -12.13 14.70 -4.76
C TYR A 68 -11.78 14.87 -6.24
N ASN A 69 -11.86 16.10 -6.73
CA ASN A 69 -11.48 16.45 -8.10
C ASN A 69 -10.09 17.11 -8.09
N SER A 70 -9.06 16.43 -8.60
CA SER A 70 -7.70 16.98 -8.67
C SER A 70 -7.47 17.60 -10.04
N SER A 71 -7.82 18.86 -10.16
CA SER A 71 -7.80 19.62 -11.40
C SER A 71 -6.41 19.94 -11.95
N ASP A 72 -5.40 19.86 -11.12
CA ASP A 72 -4.03 20.15 -11.47
C ASP A 72 -3.22 19.02 -10.83
N PHE A 73 -2.53 18.18 -11.62
CA PHE A 73 -1.22 17.59 -11.32
C PHE A 73 -0.91 16.39 -12.24
N ILE A 74 0.28 16.47 -12.83
CA ILE A 74 1.10 15.37 -13.34
C ILE A 74 2.17 15.18 -12.25
N TYR A 75 2.58 13.93 -11.96
CA TYR A 75 3.55 13.44 -10.96
C TYR A 75 2.98 12.74 -9.70
N PRO A 76 3.69 11.70 -9.19
CA PRO A 76 3.11 10.36 -9.07
C PRO A 76 2.94 9.98 -7.61
N MET A 77 1.76 10.25 -7.09
CA MET A 77 1.34 9.69 -5.83
C MET A 77 0.60 8.40 -6.06
N ILE A 78 0.52 7.62 -4.99
CA ILE A 78 -0.16 6.35 -4.86
C ILE A 78 0.78 5.20 -5.26
N LEU A 79 0.61 4.05 -4.63
CA LEU A 79 1.12 2.74 -5.05
C LEU A 79 0.58 2.41 -6.46
N THR A 80 0.85 3.26 -7.41
CA THR A 80 0.37 3.18 -8.76
C THR A 80 1.51 3.62 -9.62
N VAL A 81 1.70 2.83 -10.65
CA VAL A 81 2.56 3.11 -11.77
C VAL A 81 1.95 4.32 -12.43
N GLY A 82 2.51 5.47 -12.10
CA GLY A 82 2.17 6.74 -12.68
C GLY A 82 1.14 7.58 -11.98
N SER A 83 1.26 8.88 -12.23
CA SER A 83 0.25 9.88 -11.95
C SER A 83 -1.05 9.52 -12.69
N CYS A 84 -1.99 8.87 -11.99
CA CYS A 84 -3.38 8.83 -12.40
C CYS A 84 -3.84 10.28 -12.61
N LEU A 85 -4.22 10.61 -13.83
CA LEU A 85 -5.00 11.80 -14.11
C LEU A 85 -6.34 11.67 -13.37
N VAL A 86 -6.49 12.24 -12.18
CA VAL A 86 -7.83 12.58 -11.67
C VAL A 86 -8.35 13.81 -12.45
N HIS A 87 -8.30 13.76 -13.78
CA HIS A 87 -8.75 14.82 -14.69
C HIS A 87 -10.19 14.62 -15.20
N ARG A 88 -10.98 13.72 -14.60
CA ARG A 88 -12.41 13.61 -14.92
C ARG A 88 -13.28 14.29 -13.88
N ASN A 89 -13.22 15.62 -13.87
CA ASN A 89 -14.38 16.49 -14.09
C ASN A 89 -13.98 17.98 -14.01
N LEU A 90 -12.98 18.37 -14.79
CA LEU A 90 -12.63 19.76 -15.01
C LEU A 90 -13.35 20.32 -16.25
N LYS A 91 -14.69 20.26 -16.25
CA LYS A 91 -15.38 21.50 -16.56
C LYS A 91 -15.63 22.11 -15.20
N VAL A 92 -14.91 23.19 -14.94
CA VAL A 92 -15.19 24.15 -13.88
C VAL A 92 -16.68 24.07 -13.51
N ALA A 93 -17.01 23.41 -12.39
CA ALA A 93 -18.32 23.58 -11.76
C ALA A 93 -18.31 24.96 -11.08
N ARG A 94 -18.08 26.00 -11.88
CA ARG A 94 -18.60 27.34 -11.63
C ARG A 94 -19.99 27.34 -12.23
N ALA A 95 -20.91 26.63 -11.57
CA ALA A 95 -22.33 26.84 -11.79
C ALA A 95 -23.14 26.30 -10.60
N ARG A 96 -23.46 27.25 -9.72
CA ARG A 96 -24.73 27.44 -8.99
C ARG A 96 -24.92 26.88 -7.57
N TYR A 97 -24.25 25.84 -7.08
CA TYR A 97 -24.45 25.43 -5.68
C TYR A 97 -23.18 24.84 -5.02
N ASN A 98 -22.59 25.59 -4.08
CA ASN A 98 -21.62 25.17 -3.05
C ASN A 98 -20.56 24.10 -3.40
N SER A 99 -19.49 24.47 -4.11
CA SER A 99 -18.23 23.72 -4.07
C SER A 99 -17.28 24.35 -3.04
N SER A 100 -17.06 23.69 -1.90
CA SER A 100 -16.03 24.08 -0.94
C SER A 100 -14.66 23.62 -1.43
N ILE A 101 -13.76 24.58 -1.65
CA ILE A 101 -12.35 24.29 -1.97
C ILE A 101 -11.66 23.85 -0.68
N THR A 102 -11.04 22.68 -0.70
CA THR A 102 -10.24 22.17 0.41
C THR A 102 -8.80 22.01 -0.04
N TYR A 103 -7.88 22.65 0.67
CA TYR A 103 -6.47 22.42 0.47
C TYR A 103 -6.05 21.22 1.31
N ILE A 104 -5.43 20.23 0.67
CA ILE A 104 -4.96 19.03 1.34
C ILE A 104 -3.43 18.98 1.24
N ASP A 105 -2.79 18.70 2.36
CA ASP A 105 -1.35 18.57 2.48
C ASP A 105 -0.95 17.10 2.63
N ILE A 106 -0.94 16.43 1.50
CA ILE A 106 -0.78 14.98 1.41
C ILE A 106 0.64 14.50 1.75
N LEU A 107 1.63 15.40 1.73
CA LEU A 107 3.00 15.09 2.17
C LEU A 107 3.12 15.06 3.70
N ASN A 108 2.22 15.77 4.40
CA ASN A 108 2.19 15.82 5.87
C ASN A 108 1.03 15.02 6.47
N MET A 109 0.30 14.27 5.65
CA MET A 109 -0.78 13.41 6.11
C MET A 109 -0.30 11.98 6.31
N ASP A 110 -0.75 11.38 7.39
CA ASP A 110 -0.65 9.94 7.57
C ASP A 110 -1.57 9.22 6.58
N TYR A 111 -1.27 7.95 6.33
CA TYR A 111 -2.03 7.11 5.40
C TYR A 111 -3.54 7.06 5.72
N ASP A 112 -3.90 7.09 7.01
CA ASP A 112 -5.29 7.04 7.46
C ASP A 112 -6.03 8.39 7.32
N GLU A 113 -5.29 9.47 7.13
CA GLU A 113 -5.85 10.80 6.95
C GLU A 113 -6.16 11.07 5.47
N LEU A 114 -5.54 10.31 4.56
CA LEU A 114 -5.68 10.48 3.12
C LEU A 114 -7.15 10.45 2.66
N PRO A 115 -7.49 11.16 1.57
CA PRO A 115 -8.76 11.02 0.88
C PRO A 115 -9.12 9.54 0.62
N PRO A 116 -10.37 9.11 0.85
CA PRO A 116 -10.77 7.70 0.73
C PRO A 116 -10.41 7.05 -0.61
N ASP A 117 -10.54 7.77 -1.72
CA ASP A 117 -10.19 7.25 -3.05
C ASP A 117 -8.69 6.91 -3.17
N TRP A 118 -7.84 7.66 -2.47
CA TRP A 118 -6.38 7.48 -2.50
C TRP A 118 -5.93 6.39 -1.54
N THR A 119 -6.50 6.36 -0.35
CA THR A 119 -6.35 5.25 0.60
C THR A 119 -6.79 3.94 -0.05
N SER A 120 -7.92 3.94 -0.77
CA SER A 120 -8.42 2.77 -1.49
C SER A 120 -7.44 2.27 -2.55
N GLU A 121 -6.90 3.15 -3.39
CA GLU A 121 -5.96 2.73 -4.44
C GLU A 121 -4.62 2.25 -3.85
N ASN A 122 -4.13 2.90 -2.79
CA ASN A 122 -2.97 2.42 -2.05
C ASN A 122 -3.22 1.03 -1.46
N ASN A 123 -4.39 0.81 -0.86
CA ASN A 123 -4.79 -0.47 -0.30
C ASN A 123 -4.87 -1.55 -1.37
N ASP A 124 -5.54 -1.28 -2.49
CA ASP A 124 -5.71 -2.24 -3.59
C ASP A 124 -4.35 -2.70 -4.12
N ASN A 125 -3.41 -1.79 -4.31
CA ASN A 125 -2.11 -2.16 -4.82
C ASN A 125 -1.24 -2.90 -3.78
N ALA A 126 -1.27 -2.46 -2.52
CA ALA A 126 -0.65 -3.20 -1.40
C ALA A 126 -1.23 -4.61 -1.29
N GLN A 127 -2.54 -4.77 -1.50
CA GLN A 127 -3.21 -6.06 -1.47
C GLN A 127 -2.69 -6.99 -2.58
N ILE A 128 -2.50 -6.48 -3.80
CA ILE A 128 -1.90 -7.24 -4.90
C ILE A 128 -0.46 -7.66 -4.55
N ALA A 129 0.37 -6.72 -4.07
CA ALA A 129 1.75 -7.00 -3.67
C ALA A 129 1.81 -8.10 -2.58
N CYS A 130 1.02 -7.96 -1.52
CA CYS A 130 0.95 -8.93 -0.43
C CYS A 130 0.53 -10.32 -0.92
N ARG A 131 -0.49 -10.42 -1.79
CA ARG A 131 -0.92 -11.71 -2.36
C ARG A 131 0.18 -12.36 -3.19
N LEU A 132 0.90 -11.57 -3.97
CA LEU A 132 1.99 -12.08 -4.81
C LEU A 132 3.18 -12.57 -3.97
N VAL A 133 3.55 -11.84 -2.91
CA VAL A 133 4.58 -12.29 -1.95
C VAL A 133 4.15 -13.58 -1.27
N LEU A 134 2.93 -13.66 -0.74
CA LEU A 134 2.39 -14.87 -0.12
C LEU A 134 2.35 -16.05 -1.10
N LYS A 135 1.98 -15.81 -2.36
CA LYS A 135 2.04 -16.83 -3.41
C LYS A 135 3.46 -17.31 -3.65
N GLY A 136 4.44 -16.40 -3.74
CA GLY A 136 5.85 -16.73 -3.90
C GLY A 136 6.38 -17.59 -2.75
N VAL A 137 6.03 -17.23 -1.52
CA VAL A 137 6.37 -17.99 -0.30
C VAL A 137 5.78 -19.40 -0.35
N ARG A 138 4.48 -19.54 -0.64
CA ARG A 138 3.81 -20.86 -0.74
C ARG A 138 4.41 -21.75 -1.83
N GLN A 139 4.91 -21.12 -2.90
CA GLN A 139 5.58 -21.78 -4.01
C GLN A 139 7.09 -21.99 -3.79
N LYS A 140 7.63 -21.65 -2.60
CA LYS A 140 9.05 -21.73 -2.27
C LYS A 140 9.95 -21.06 -3.32
N ARG A 141 9.51 -19.91 -3.86
CA ARG A 141 10.27 -19.15 -4.85
C ARG A 141 11.49 -18.52 -4.20
N ILE A 142 12.55 -18.34 -5.00
CA ILE A 142 13.70 -17.53 -4.63
C ILE A 142 13.34 -16.06 -4.85
N PHE A 143 13.50 -15.23 -3.81
CA PHE A 143 13.18 -13.80 -3.85
C PHE A 143 14.39 -12.98 -4.32
N ASN A 144 14.78 -13.21 -5.58
CA ASN A 144 15.85 -12.47 -6.27
C ASN A 144 15.28 -11.39 -7.20
N ARG A 145 16.16 -10.64 -7.87
CA ARG A 145 15.77 -9.60 -8.83
C ARG A 145 14.74 -10.07 -9.86
N ASN A 146 14.90 -11.27 -10.43
CA ASN A 146 13.97 -11.80 -11.44
C ASN A 146 12.57 -12.03 -10.86
N PHE A 147 12.48 -12.50 -9.61
CA PHE A 147 11.19 -12.60 -8.92
C PHE A 147 10.58 -11.21 -8.70
N ILE A 148 11.37 -10.24 -8.24
CA ILE A 148 10.89 -8.87 -7.99
C ILE A 148 10.36 -8.25 -9.29
N GLU A 149 11.11 -8.31 -10.39
CA GLU A 149 10.70 -7.75 -11.68
C GLU A 149 9.42 -8.42 -12.23
N ALA A 150 9.39 -9.76 -12.28
CA ALA A 150 8.23 -10.49 -12.78
C ALA A 150 6.96 -10.30 -11.91
N THR A 151 7.15 -9.96 -10.64
CA THR A 151 6.05 -9.69 -9.72
C THR A 151 5.60 -8.23 -9.81
N SER A 152 6.54 -7.31 -9.97
CA SER A 152 6.29 -5.88 -10.20
C SER A 152 5.49 -5.66 -11.48
N GLU A 153 5.79 -6.41 -12.55
CA GLU A 153 4.97 -6.40 -13.77
C GLU A 153 3.49 -6.78 -13.51
N LYS A 154 3.22 -7.73 -12.61
CA LYS A 154 1.85 -8.12 -12.27
C LYS A 154 1.13 -7.07 -11.44
N VAL A 155 1.86 -6.34 -10.59
CA VAL A 155 1.33 -5.17 -9.88
C VAL A 155 0.90 -4.12 -10.91
N HIS A 156 1.77 -3.81 -11.87
CA HIS A 156 1.46 -2.89 -12.96
C HIS A 156 0.25 -3.31 -13.78
N GLN A 157 0.20 -4.57 -14.23
CA GLN A 157 -0.93 -5.10 -14.99
C GLN A 157 -2.26 -4.99 -14.22
N ALA A 158 -2.24 -5.29 -12.91
CA ALA A 158 -3.41 -5.16 -12.06
C ALA A 158 -3.84 -3.69 -11.93
N TRP A 159 -2.88 -2.77 -11.82
CA TRP A 159 -3.13 -1.34 -11.81
C TRP A 159 -3.75 -0.85 -13.13
N VAL A 160 -3.16 -1.19 -14.28
CA VAL A 160 -3.68 -0.81 -15.61
C VAL A 160 -5.13 -1.29 -15.77
N LYS A 161 -5.44 -2.52 -15.34
CA LYS A 161 -6.80 -3.06 -15.40
C LYS A 161 -7.83 -2.20 -14.65
N ARG A 162 -7.46 -1.62 -13.51
CA ARG A 162 -8.33 -0.72 -12.73
C ARG A 162 -8.36 0.70 -13.29
N ASN A 163 -7.25 1.16 -13.88
CA ASN A 163 -6.97 2.59 -14.04
C ASN A 163 -6.79 3.08 -15.48
N ALA A 164 -6.75 2.20 -16.48
CA ALA A 164 -6.50 2.57 -17.88
C ALA A 164 -7.46 3.66 -18.41
N HIS A 165 -8.72 3.65 -17.98
CA HIS A 165 -9.74 4.61 -18.43
C HIS A 165 -9.60 6.02 -17.82
N ARG A 166 -8.74 6.17 -16.80
CA ARG A 166 -8.55 7.40 -16.02
C ARG A 166 -7.07 7.80 -15.87
N THR A 167 -6.21 7.33 -16.77
CA THR A 167 -4.76 7.62 -16.72
C THR A 167 -4.21 8.03 -18.08
N THR A 168 -2.91 8.35 -18.15
CA THR A 168 -2.25 8.76 -19.40
C THR A 168 -1.78 7.56 -20.23
N ASN A 169 -1.63 7.77 -21.54
CA ASN A 169 -1.07 6.76 -22.45
C ASN A 169 0.36 6.33 -22.08
N LYS A 170 1.11 7.16 -21.34
CA LYS A 170 2.47 6.85 -20.88
C LYS A 170 2.49 5.78 -19.78
N LEU A 171 1.39 5.63 -19.06
CA LEU A 171 1.28 4.76 -17.90
C LEU A 171 0.56 3.45 -18.23
N ILE A 172 -0.22 3.40 -19.31
CA ILE A 172 -0.80 2.14 -19.81
C ILE A 172 0.18 1.33 -20.66
N LEU A 173 1.42 1.79 -20.82
CA LEU A 173 2.48 1.03 -21.51
C LEU A 173 2.71 -0.31 -20.81
N THR A 174 3.22 -1.29 -21.57
CA THR A 174 3.68 -2.54 -20.97
C THR A 174 4.80 -2.24 -19.96
N TYR A 175 4.92 -3.08 -18.91
CA TYR A 175 5.90 -2.87 -17.85
C TYR A 175 7.31 -2.66 -18.41
N LYS A 176 7.71 -3.45 -19.41
CA LYS A 176 9.00 -3.32 -20.11
C LYS A 176 9.27 -1.90 -20.65
N ASN A 177 8.23 -1.22 -21.13
CA ASN A 177 8.31 0.07 -21.80
C ASN A 177 8.07 1.27 -20.86
N LEU A 178 7.86 1.02 -19.57
CA LEU A 178 7.81 2.08 -18.57
C LEU A 178 9.19 2.68 -18.34
N SER A 179 9.21 3.95 -17.89
CA SER A 179 10.42 4.54 -17.34
C SER A 179 10.85 3.82 -16.06
N GLU A 180 12.15 3.85 -15.76
CA GLU A 180 12.67 3.20 -14.55
C GLU A 180 12.07 3.76 -13.25
N ASN A 181 11.75 5.06 -13.21
CA ASN A 181 11.07 5.66 -12.07
C ASN A 181 9.66 5.09 -11.86
N GLU A 182 8.96 4.72 -12.93
CA GLU A 182 7.65 4.10 -12.82
C GLU A 182 7.75 2.64 -12.38
N LYS A 183 8.69 1.87 -12.95
CA LYS A 183 8.97 0.50 -12.51
C LYS A 183 9.39 0.43 -11.04
N ASP A 184 10.17 1.41 -10.58
CA ASP A 184 10.68 1.43 -9.20
C ASP A 184 9.55 1.46 -8.17
N LYS A 185 8.42 2.11 -8.48
CA LYS A 185 7.24 2.13 -7.59
C LYS A 185 6.63 0.74 -7.43
N ASP A 186 6.50 -0.03 -8.52
CA ASP A 186 6.05 -1.41 -8.45
C ASP A 186 7.01 -2.30 -7.65
N ARG A 187 8.32 -2.14 -7.89
CA ARG A 187 9.35 -2.88 -7.13
C ARG A 187 9.26 -2.57 -5.65
N ARG A 188 9.13 -1.29 -5.28
CA ARG A 188 9.02 -0.86 -3.87
C ARG A 188 7.83 -1.50 -3.17
N ALA A 189 6.69 -1.64 -3.85
CA ALA A 189 5.53 -2.34 -3.28
C ALA A 189 5.88 -3.78 -2.87
N ILE A 190 6.59 -4.51 -3.74
CA ILE A 190 7.04 -5.88 -3.47
C ILE A 190 8.10 -5.92 -2.38
N LEU A 191 9.10 -5.04 -2.44
CA LEU A 191 10.20 -4.99 -1.45
C LEU A 191 9.68 -4.68 -0.05
N ILE A 192 8.77 -3.70 0.09
CA ILE A 192 8.11 -3.38 1.36
C ILE A 192 7.30 -4.57 1.86
N ALA A 193 6.54 -5.24 0.99
CA ALA A 193 5.79 -6.44 1.37
C ALA A 193 6.69 -7.58 1.84
N CYS A 194 7.82 -7.83 1.16
CA CYS A 194 8.82 -8.82 1.60
C CYS A 194 9.40 -8.49 2.98
N ARG A 195 9.78 -7.22 3.19
CA ARG A 195 10.31 -6.75 4.48
C ARG A 195 9.29 -6.93 5.61
N LEU A 196 8.07 -6.42 5.41
CA LEU A 196 7.01 -6.50 6.42
C LEU A 196 6.54 -7.93 6.67
N PHE A 197 6.61 -8.83 5.68
CA PHE A 197 6.34 -10.25 5.90
C PHE A 197 7.27 -10.86 6.97
N ASN A 198 8.53 -10.44 7.00
CA ASN A 198 9.51 -10.87 7.99
C ASN A 198 9.32 -10.19 9.35
N GLU A 199 9.16 -8.86 9.35
CA GLU A 199 8.98 -8.04 10.56
C GLU A 199 7.71 -8.44 11.32
N LEU A 200 6.63 -8.71 10.61
CA LEU A 200 5.37 -9.20 11.19
C LEU A 200 5.38 -10.70 11.50
N HIS A 201 6.53 -11.36 11.31
CA HIS A 201 6.73 -12.79 11.55
C HIS A 201 5.69 -13.70 10.88
N LEU A 202 5.19 -13.29 9.71
CA LEU A 202 4.13 -14.02 9.01
C LEU A 202 4.57 -15.42 8.61
N TYR A 203 5.88 -15.62 8.39
CA TYR A 203 6.45 -16.92 8.07
C TYR A 203 6.10 -18.02 9.10
N ARG A 204 5.93 -17.67 10.38
CA ARG A 204 5.51 -18.61 11.44
C ARG A 204 4.10 -19.14 11.20
N HIS A 205 3.20 -18.27 10.74
CA HIS A 205 1.81 -18.62 10.45
C HIS A 205 1.67 -19.40 9.14
N PHE A 206 2.52 -19.13 8.17
CA PHE A 206 2.54 -19.82 6.88
C PHE A 206 3.44 -21.06 6.86
N ARG A 207 4.05 -21.44 8.00
CA ARG A 207 4.96 -22.58 8.14
C ARG A 207 6.08 -22.59 7.08
N THR A 208 6.69 -21.44 6.90
CA THR A 208 7.77 -21.19 5.94
C THR A 208 8.94 -20.51 6.63
N THR A 209 10.02 -20.25 5.90
CA THR A 209 11.16 -19.47 6.37
C THR A 209 10.95 -17.98 6.13
N PRO A 210 11.69 -17.11 6.83
CA PRO A 210 11.81 -15.71 6.43
C PRO A 210 12.20 -15.57 4.95
N ILE A 211 11.74 -14.48 4.33
CA ILE A 211 12.16 -14.11 2.99
C ILE A 211 13.58 -13.55 3.06
N HIS A 212 14.50 -14.17 2.33
CA HIS A 212 15.84 -13.62 2.13
C HIS A 212 15.89 -13.00 0.74
N LEU A 213 15.97 -11.66 0.67
CA LEU A 213 16.15 -10.95 -0.59
C LEU A 213 17.58 -11.19 -1.07
N ILE A 214 17.71 -11.73 -2.29
CA ILE A 214 19.01 -11.95 -2.91
C ILE A 214 19.26 -10.77 -3.84
N GLU A 215 20.11 -9.85 -3.40
CA GLU A 215 20.69 -8.84 -4.28
C GLU A 215 21.58 -9.52 -5.32
N PRO A 216 21.58 -9.07 -6.58
CA PRO A 216 22.51 -9.62 -7.55
C PRO A 216 23.95 -9.39 -7.08
N SER A 217 24.80 -10.40 -7.25
CA SER A 217 26.25 -10.17 -7.25
C SER A 217 26.55 -9.08 -8.28
N ILE A 218 27.29 -8.06 -7.85
CA ILE A 218 27.87 -7.09 -8.77
C ILE A 218 28.91 -7.89 -9.56
N GLU A 219 28.54 -8.35 -10.75
CA GLU A 219 29.48 -8.80 -11.78
C GLU A 219 29.89 -7.61 -12.66
#